data_AF-K9XLZ9-F1
#
_entry.id   AF-K9XLZ9-F1
#
_cell.length_a   1.000
_cell.length_b   1.000
_cell.length_c   1.000
_cell.angle_alpha   90.00
_cell.angle_beta   90.00
_cell.angle_gamma   90.00
#
_symmetry.space_group_name_H-M   'P 1'
#
loop_
_entity.id
_entity.type
_entity.pdbx_description
1 polymer ?
#
loop_
_entity_poly.entity_id
_entity_poly.type
_entity_poly.pdbx_seq_one_letter_code
_entity_poly.pdbx_strand_id
1 'polypeptide(L)'
;MHQIFRIILLFAMGLATAIATAFCHSAQARLPSYQTCIAPLGLERVEQIGTARLQAQAYYLLAAYEQGDEDATDLVVAATGKTCQRLFYNPTGDRTPLAGSMPLAVAQQLTLQRYRKELNEMGRSALQQQAISASESAEQWFAEETWALKRLGIAVPATLD
;
A
#
# COMPACT_ATOMS: atom_id res chain seq x y z
N MET A 1 11.51 60.30 -12.94
CA MET A 1 10.50 59.29 -12.55
C MET A 1 10.38 58.08 -13.50
N HIS A 2 10.80 58.13 -14.77
CA HIS A 2 10.61 57.01 -15.71
C HIS A 2 11.59 55.81 -15.57
N GLN A 3 12.78 55.97 -14.98
CA GLN A 3 13.76 54.87 -14.91
C GLN A 3 13.53 53.88 -13.76
N ILE A 4 12.97 54.33 -12.63
CA ILE A 4 12.73 53.46 -11.46
C ILE A 4 11.65 52.42 -11.77
N PHE A 5 10.62 52.79 -12.55
CA PHE A 5 9.53 51.89 -12.94
C PHE A 5 10.00 50.72 -13.82
N ARG A 6 11.03 50.92 -14.66
CA ARG A 6 11.55 49.86 -15.55
C ARG A 6 12.31 48.76 -14.81
N ILE A 7 13.02 49.12 -13.74
CA ILE A 7 13.82 48.17 -12.93
C ILE A 7 12.89 47.27 -12.10
N ILE A 8 11.81 47.84 -11.54
CA ILE A 8 10.80 47.09 -10.76
C ILE A 8 10.07 46.08 -11.66
N LEU A 9 9.73 46.47 -12.90
CA LEU A 9 9.05 45.59 -13.84
C LEU A 9 9.90 44.40 -14.29
N LEU A 10 11.22 44.61 -14.48
CA LEU A 10 12.16 43.54 -14.84
C LEU A 10 12.42 42.59 -13.68
N PHE A 11 12.49 43.09 -12.44
CA PHE A 11 12.60 42.25 -11.25
C PHE A 11 11.33 41.40 -11.03
N ALA A 12 10.15 41.98 -11.25
CA ALA A 12 8.88 41.26 -11.10
C ALA A 12 8.70 40.13 -12.13
N MET A 13 9.13 40.33 -13.39
CA MET A 13 9.12 39.26 -14.42
C MET A 13 10.17 38.17 -14.16
N GLY A 14 11.35 38.52 -13.64
CA GLY A 14 12.38 37.55 -13.27
C GLY A 14 11.97 36.66 -12.09
N LEU A 15 11.23 37.21 -11.12
CA LEU A 15 10.74 36.44 -9.98
C LEU A 15 9.58 35.51 -10.39
N ALA A 16 8.67 35.96 -11.26
CA ALA A 16 7.55 35.16 -11.74
C ALA A 16 8.00 33.93 -12.57
N THR A 17 9.08 34.06 -13.35
CA THR A 17 9.65 32.95 -14.13
C THR A 17 10.41 31.93 -13.28
N ALA A 18 11.08 32.35 -12.21
CA ALA A 18 11.75 31.45 -11.27
C ALA A 18 10.76 30.61 -10.42
N ILE A 19 9.59 31.18 -10.10
CA ILE A 19 8.53 30.47 -9.37
C ILE A 19 7.89 29.41 -10.29
N ALA A 20 7.63 29.75 -11.56
CA ALA A 20 7.03 28.81 -12.52
C ALA A 20 7.90 27.56 -12.78
N THR A 21 9.23 27.69 -12.80
CA THR A 21 10.14 26.54 -13.02
C THR A 21 10.29 25.64 -11.79
N ALA A 22 10.16 26.19 -10.57
CA ALA A 22 10.16 25.43 -9.33
C ALA A 22 8.90 24.56 -9.18
N PHE A 23 7.73 25.07 -9.60
CA PHE A 23 6.47 24.31 -9.54
C PHE A 23 6.38 23.19 -10.59
N CYS A 24 7.00 23.35 -11.76
CA CYS A 24 6.99 22.30 -12.80
C CYS A 24 7.95 21.13 -12.51
N HIS A 25 8.97 21.28 -11.67
CA HIS A 25 9.89 20.18 -11.32
C HIS A 25 9.34 19.19 -10.28
N SER A 26 8.28 19.55 -9.56
CA SER A 26 7.68 18.73 -8.51
C SER A 26 6.56 17.79 -8.97
N ALA A 27 6.15 17.84 -10.24
CA ALA A 27 5.00 17.09 -10.75
C ALA A 27 5.35 15.95 -11.73
N GLN A 28 6.62 15.53 -11.79
CA GLN A 28 6.91 14.19 -12.29
C GLN A 28 6.52 13.20 -11.19
N ALA A 29 5.23 12.85 -11.16
CA ALA A 29 4.72 11.69 -10.46
C ALA A 29 5.56 10.49 -10.91
N ARG A 30 6.60 10.15 -10.15
CA ARG A 30 7.36 8.93 -10.37
C ARG A 30 6.35 7.79 -10.20
N LEU A 31 6.02 7.15 -11.32
CA LEU A 31 5.19 5.97 -11.31
C LEU A 31 5.77 4.97 -10.29
N PRO A 32 4.93 4.29 -9.49
CA PRO A 32 5.42 3.34 -8.52
C PRO A 32 6.31 2.29 -9.19
N SER A 33 7.45 1.96 -8.59
CA SER A 33 8.46 1.07 -9.17
C SER A 33 7.97 -0.36 -9.42
N TYR A 34 6.79 -0.72 -8.93
CA TYR A 34 6.17 -2.04 -9.13
C TYR A 34 5.36 -2.17 -10.44
N GLN A 35 5.09 -1.07 -11.17
CA GLN A 35 4.19 -1.10 -12.34
C GLN A 35 4.65 -2.07 -13.45
N THR A 36 5.96 -2.26 -13.61
CA THR A 36 6.50 -3.21 -14.61
C THR A 36 6.27 -4.67 -14.22
N CYS A 37 6.01 -4.96 -12.94
CA CYS A 37 5.77 -6.32 -12.44
C CYS A 37 4.29 -6.72 -12.37
N ILE A 38 3.39 -5.76 -12.59
CA ILE A 38 1.94 -6.00 -12.64
C ILE A 38 1.42 -6.13 -14.08
N ALA A 39 2.10 -5.51 -15.06
CA ALA A 39 1.69 -5.48 -16.46
C ALA A 39 1.33 -6.85 -17.09
N PRO A 40 2.03 -7.98 -16.83
CA PRO A 40 1.72 -9.24 -17.48
C PRO A 40 0.47 -9.96 -16.91
N LEU A 41 -0.20 -9.41 -15.90
CA LEU A 41 -1.34 -10.07 -15.23
C LEU A 41 -2.70 -9.76 -15.85
N GLY A 42 -2.81 -8.79 -16.77
CA GLY A 42 -4.10 -8.44 -17.37
C GLY A 42 -5.13 -7.85 -16.39
N LEU A 43 -4.66 -7.29 -15.27
CA LEU A 43 -5.49 -6.69 -14.23
C LEU A 43 -6.23 -5.45 -14.77
N GLU A 44 -7.52 -5.33 -14.44
CA GLU A 44 -8.33 -4.16 -14.76
C GLU A 44 -7.91 -2.95 -13.92
N ARG A 45 -7.71 -3.17 -12.62
CA ARG A 45 -7.35 -2.13 -11.67
C ARG A 45 -6.39 -2.66 -10.62
N VAL A 46 -5.51 -1.78 -10.15
CA VAL A 46 -4.62 -2.05 -9.02
C VAL A 46 -4.66 -0.89 -8.05
N GLU A 47 -4.89 -1.19 -6.77
CA GLU A 47 -4.85 -0.21 -5.68
C GLU A 47 -3.76 -0.60 -4.68
N GLN A 48 -2.96 0.37 -4.24
CA GLN A 48 -1.96 0.11 -3.20
C GLN A 48 -2.61 0.12 -1.82
N ILE A 49 -2.60 -1.03 -1.14
CA ILE A 49 -3.05 -1.15 0.25
C ILE A 49 -1.96 -0.65 1.20
N GLY A 50 -0.72 -1.03 0.95
CA GLY A 50 0.37 -0.70 1.86
C GLY A 50 1.77 -0.94 1.33
N THR A 51 2.74 -0.41 2.08
CA THR A 51 4.17 -0.57 1.81
C THR A 51 4.96 -0.89 3.07
N ALA A 52 5.92 -1.79 2.93
CA ALA A 52 6.91 -2.12 3.96
C ALA A 52 8.31 -2.05 3.34
N ARG A 53 9.33 -1.83 4.18
CA ARG A 53 10.74 -1.82 3.73
C ARG A 53 11.57 -2.72 4.61
N LEU A 54 12.45 -3.48 3.97
CA LEU A 54 13.51 -4.23 4.64
C LEU A 54 14.81 -3.96 3.88
N GLN A 55 15.76 -3.31 4.55
CA GLN A 55 17.01 -2.86 3.93
C GLN A 55 16.73 -1.98 2.68
N ALA A 56 17.32 -2.32 1.53
CA ALA A 56 17.14 -1.60 0.26
C ALA A 56 15.87 -2.03 -0.52
N GLN A 57 15.15 -3.04 -0.05
CA GLN A 57 14.01 -3.62 -0.74
C GLN A 57 12.70 -3.05 -0.18
N ALA A 58 11.86 -2.53 -1.08
CA ALA A 58 10.50 -2.11 -0.77
C ALA A 58 9.51 -3.22 -1.17
N TYR A 59 8.51 -3.43 -0.35
CA TYR A 59 7.44 -4.40 -0.56
C TYR A 59 6.13 -3.64 -0.64
N TYR A 60 5.32 -3.98 -1.64
CA TYR A 60 4.05 -3.33 -1.94
C TYR A 60 2.96 -4.39 -1.85
N LEU A 61 2.00 -4.18 -0.95
CA LEU A 61 0.76 -4.93 -0.92
C LEU A 61 -0.27 -4.18 -1.75
N LEU A 62 -0.83 -4.86 -2.73
CA LEU A 62 -1.74 -4.32 -3.73
C LEU A 62 -3.04 -5.14 -3.73
N ALA A 63 -4.16 -4.44 -3.82
CA ALA A 63 -5.44 -5.00 -4.23
C ALA A 63 -5.45 -5.05 -5.77
N ALA A 64 -5.51 -6.25 -6.32
CA ALA A 64 -5.54 -6.52 -7.75
C ALA A 64 -6.95 -6.97 -8.16
N TYR A 65 -7.55 -6.22 -9.08
CA TYR A 65 -8.89 -6.50 -9.61
C TYR A 65 -8.75 -7.14 -11.00
N GLU A 66 -9.21 -8.37 -11.14
CA GLU A 66 -9.35 -9.03 -12.44
C GLU A 66 -10.60 -8.51 -13.17
N GLN A 67 -10.65 -8.73 -14.49
CA GLN A 67 -11.74 -8.20 -15.28
C GLN A 67 -13.08 -8.86 -14.92
N GLY A 68 -14.03 -8.06 -14.46
CA GLY A 68 -15.37 -8.53 -14.08
C GLY A 68 -15.47 -9.00 -12.62
N ASP A 69 -14.39 -8.96 -11.85
CA ASP A 69 -14.40 -9.28 -10.42
C ASP A 69 -14.63 -8.01 -9.58
N GLU A 70 -15.58 -8.08 -8.64
CA GLU A 70 -15.83 -6.99 -7.70
C GLU A 70 -14.84 -7.02 -6.52
N ASP A 71 -14.39 -8.21 -6.14
CA ASP A 71 -13.48 -8.43 -5.03
C ASP A 71 -12.01 -8.39 -5.49
N ALA A 72 -11.17 -7.76 -4.67
CA ALA A 72 -9.74 -7.70 -4.94
C ALA A 72 -9.03 -8.97 -4.49
N THR A 73 -8.11 -9.44 -5.33
CA THR A 73 -7.09 -10.41 -4.94
C THR A 73 -5.87 -9.71 -4.38
N ASP A 74 -5.24 -10.34 -3.39
CA ASP A 74 -3.95 -9.88 -2.86
C ASP A 74 -2.79 -10.13 -3.85
N LEU A 75 -2.02 -9.07 -4.10
CA LEU A 75 -0.81 -9.09 -4.91
C LEU A 75 0.33 -8.43 -4.13
N VAL A 76 1.46 -9.14 -3.97
CA VAL A 76 2.67 -8.57 -3.37
C VAL A 76 3.80 -8.50 -4.38
N VAL A 77 4.35 -7.30 -4.52
CA VAL A 77 5.53 -7.03 -5.34
C VAL A 77 6.65 -6.51 -4.44
N ALA A 78 7.84 -7.06 -4.60
CA ALA A 78 9.05 -6.46 -4.08
C ALA A 78 9.77 -5.66 -5.17
N ALA A 79 10.39 -4.54 -4.79
CA ALA A 79 11.19 -3.73 -5.70
C ALA A 79 12.50 -3.25 -5.04
N THR A 80 13.56 -3.24 -5.84
CA THR A 80 14.88 -2.70 -5.47
C THR A 80 15.36 -1.81 -6.60
N GLY A 81 15.33 -0.49 -6.39
CA GLY A 81 15.64 0.47 -7.44
C GLY A 81 14.66 0.38 -8.61
N LYS A 82 15.14 -0.06 -9.79
CA LYS A 82 14.33 -0.22 -11.01
C LYS A 82 13.89 -1.66 -11.27
N THR A 83 14.37 -2.63 -10.50
CA THR A 83 13.96 -4.02 -10.63
C THR A 83 12.82 -4.31 -9.66
N CYS A 84 11.93 -5.21 -10.06
CA CYS A 84 10.87 -5.71 -9.20
C CYS A 84 10.64 -7.20 -9.45
N GLN A 85 9.98 -7.84 -8.48
CA GLN A 85 9.60 -9.24 -8.52
C GLN A 85 8.24 -9.40 -7.86
N ARG A 86 7.34 -10.14 -8.50
CA ARG A 86 6.10 -10.60 -7.87
C ARG A 86 6.42 -11.73 -6.89
N LEU A 87 6.09 -11.53 -5.62
CA LEU A 87 6.32 -12.52 -4.56
C LEU A 87 5.08 -13.35 -4.27
N PHE A 88 3.91 -12.75 -4.39
CA PHE A 88 2.64 -13.37 -4.06
C PHE A 88 1.56 -12.87 -5.01
N TYR A 89 0.69 -13.77 -5.47
CA TYR A 89 -0.54 -13.45 -6.20
C TYR A 89 -1.50 -14.61 -6.01
N ASN A 90 -2.68 -14.35 -5.45
CA ASN A 90 -3.61 -15.42 -5.09
C ASN A 90 -5.02 -15.27 -5.67
N PRO A 91 -5.18 -15.46 -6.99
CA PRO A 91 -6.46 -15.25 -7.68
C PRO A 91 -7.55 -16.26 -7.26
N THR A 92 -7.18 -17.35 -6.60
CA THR A 92 -8.12 -18.35 -6.08
C THR A 92 -8.84 -17.91 -4.81
N GLY A 93 -8.38 -16.83 -4.16
CA GLY A 93 -9.03 -16.26 -2.96
C GLY A 93 -8.91 -17.12 -1.70
N ASP A 94 -8.18 -18.25 -1.74
CA ASP A 94 -7.92 -19.07 -0.58
C ASP A 94 -7.05 -18.33 0.45
N ARG A 95 -7.27 -18.62 1.73
CA ARG A 95 -6.56 -17.91 2.80
C ARG A 95 -5.13 -18.43 2.92
N THR A 96 -4.16 -17.64 2.43
CA THR A 96 -2.72 -17.96 2.47
C THR A 96 -1.93 -16.89 3.23
N PRO A 97 -1.00 -17.25 4.15
CA PRO A 97 -0.21 -16.27 4.89
C PRO A 97 0.79 -15.55 3.97
N LEU A 98 0.88 -14.23 4.11
CA LEU A 98 1.90 -13.44 3.42
C LEU A 98 3.31 -13.86 3.85
N ALA A 99 3.49 -14.28 5.11
CA ALA A 99 4.76 -14.77 5.62
C ALA A 99 5.27 -16.04 4.89
N GLY A 100 4.42 -16.72 4.10
CA GLY A 100 4.85 -17.81 3.22
C GLY A 100 5.71 -17.37 2.03
N SER A 101 5.64 -16.10 1.63
CA SER A 101 6.33 -15.57 0.44
C SER A 101 7.30 -14.42 0.73
N MET A 102 7.39 -13.97 1.98
CA MET A 102 8.28 -12.86 2.39
C MET A 102 8.68 -12.97 3.87
N PRO A 103 9.70 -12.23 4.34
CA PRO A 103 10.08 -12.26 5.75
C PRO A 103 8.92 -11.86 6.67
N LEU A 104 8.77 -12.56 7.80
CA LEU A 104 7.66 -12.34 8.75
C LEU A 104 7.51 -10.87 9.17
N ALA A 105 8.61 -10.17 9.43
CA ALA A 105 8.58 -8.75 9.79
C ALA A 105 7.96 -7.86 8.69
N VAL A 106 8.18 -8.21 7.42
CA VAL A 106 7.56 -7.53 6.27
C VAL A 106 6.07 -7.87 6.20
N ALA A 107 5.72 -9.16 6.31
CA ALA A 107 4.33 -9.61 6.33
C ALA A 107 3.52 -8.89 7.42
N GLN A 108 4.04 -8.86 8.66
CA GLN A 108 3.46 -8.12 9.79
C GLN A 108 3.18 -6.65 9.48
N GLN A 109 4.14 -5.96 8.86
CA GLN A 109 3.99 -4.55 8.50
C GLN A 109 2.91 -4.34 7.43
N LEU A 110 2.87 -5.19 6.40
CA LEU A 110 1.88 -5.11 5.33
C LEU A 110 0.48 -5.44 5.84
N THR A 111 0.33 -6.52 6.61
CA THR A 111 -0.93 -6.92 7.25
C THR A 111 -1.44 -5.85 8.21
N LEU A 112 -0.56 -5.17 8.95
CA LEU A 112 -0.94 -4.01 9.77
C LEU A 112 -1.50 -2.86 8.95
N GLN A 113 -0.94 -2.57 7.77
CA GLN A 113 -1.48 -1.51 6.91
C GLN A 113 -2.82 -1.90 6.31
N ARG A 114 -3.01 -3.17 5.93
CA ARG A 114 -4.32 -3.70 5.53
C ARG A 114 -5.37 -3.48 6.61
N TYR A 115 -5.12 -3.96 7.83
CA TYR A 115 -6.11 -3.80 8.91
C TYR A 115 -6.30 -2.36 9.34
N ARG A 116 -5.32 -1.46 9.14
CA ARG A 116 -5.56 -0.02 9.32
C ARG A 116 -6.53 0.53 8.29
N LYS A 117 -6.40 0.11 7.02
CA LYS A 117 -7.35 0.48 5.97
C LYS A 117 -8.75 -0.04 6.31
N GLU A 118 -8.88 -1.33 6.61
CA GLU A 118 -10.16 -1.94 7.02
C GLU A 118 -10.75 -1.23 8.25
N LEU A 119 -9.93 -0.98 9.29
CA LEU A 119 -10.36 -0.23 10.48
C LEU A 119 -10.90 1.16 10.14
N ASN A 120 -10.29 1.85 9.19
CA ASN A 120 -10.75 3.18 8.75
C ASN A 120 -12.06 3.10 7.94
N GLU A 121 -12.27 2.01 7.21
CA GLU A 121 -13.44 1.82 6.34
C GLU A 121 -14.67 1.32 7.10
N MET A 122 -14.50 0.29 7.94
CA MET A 122 -15.61 -0.37 8.65
C MET A 122 -15.74 0.02 10.13
N GLY A 123 -14.69 0.62 10.69
CA GLY A 123 -14.65 0.98 12.11
C GLY A 123 -14.28 -0.18 13.05
N ARG A 124 -13.95 0.18 14.29
CA ARG A 124 -13.40 -0.74 15.29
C ARG A 124 -14.33 -1.88 15.65
N SER A 125 -15.61 -1.60 15.87
CA SER A 125 -16.58 -2.61 16.32
C SER A 125 -16.80 -3.69 15.26
N ALA A 126 -16.88 -3.30 13.99
CA ALA A 126 -17.09 -4.25 12.89
C ALA A 126 -15.83 -5.10 12.67
N LEU A 127 -14.63 -4.50 12.71
CA LEU A 127 -13.38 -5.26 12.64
C LEU A 127 -13.21 -6.22 13.84
N GLN A 128 -13.62 -5.81 15.05
CA GLN A 128 -13.60 -6.67 16.23
C GLN A 128 -14.56 -7.85 16.10
N GLN A 129 -15.75 -7.64 15.53
CA GLN A 129 -16.71 -8.71 15.29
C GLN A 129 -16.18 -9.71 14.26
N GLN A 130 -15.60 -9.22 13.16
CA GLN A 130 -14.96 -10.07 12.16
C GLN A 130 -13.83 -10.90 12.79
N ALA A 131 -13.02 -10.29 13.66
CA ALA A 131 -11.94 -10.98 14.36
C ALA A 131 -12.45 -12.15 15.24
N ILE A 132 -13.60 -11.97 15.89
CA ILE A 132 -14.24 -13.00 16.73
C ILE A 132 -14.86 -14.10 15.87
N SER A 133 -15.63 -13.73 14.84
CA SER A 133 -16.34 -14.69 13.99
C SER A 133 -15.42 -15.64 13.24
N ALA A 134 -14.24 -15.19 12.81
CA ALA A 134 -13.25 -16.10 12.20
C ALA A 134 -12.70 -17.13 13.22
N SER A 135 -12.57 -16.76 14.49
CA SER A 135 -12.17 -17.74 15.52
C SER A 135 -13.28 -18.76 15.82
N GLU A 136 -14.55 -18.37 15.71
CA GLU A 136 -15.69 -19.28 15.86
C GLU A 136 -15.81 -20.27 14.69
N SER A 137 -15.34 -19.91 13.49
CA SER A 137 -15.28 -20.81 12.32
C SER A 137 -14.10 -21.79 12.36
N ALA A 138 -13.36 -21.85 13.47
CA ALA A 138 -12.11 -22.60 13.61
C ALA A 138 -11.01 -22.18 12.61
N GLU A 139 -11.12 -21.00 11.99
CA GLU A 139 -10.05 -20.44 11.19
C GLU A 139 -8.93 -19.94 12.11
N GLN A 140 -7.76 -20.57 11.98
CA GLN A 140 -6.60 -20.16 12.76
C GLN A 140 -5.99 -18.88 12.18
N TRP A 141 -5.87 -17.85 13.01
CA TRP A 141 -5.16 -16.61 12.67
C TRP A 141 -3.68 -16.89 12.37
N PHE A 142 -3.15 -16.32 11.28
CA PHE A 142 -1.72 -16.37 10.99
C PHE A 142 -0.94 -15.47 11.95
N ALA A 143 0.37 -15.71 12.06
CA ALA A 143 1.22 -14.99 12.99
C ALA A 143 1.26 -13.48 12.70
N GLU A 144 1.32 -13.10 11.43
CA GLU A 144 1.29 -11.71 10.98
C GLU A 144 -0.04 -11.01 11.28
N GLU A 145 -1.16 -11.71 11.14
CA GLU A 145 -2.50 -11.16 11.39
C GLU A 145 -2.74 -10.98 12.88
N THR A 146 -2.42 -12.00 13.68
CA THR A 146 -2.49 -11.93 15.14
C THR A 146 -1.67 -10.76 15.66
N TRP A 147 -0.45 -10.59 15.15
CA TRP A 147 0.42 -9.46 15.51
C TRP A 147 -0.20 -8.11 15.12
N ALA A 148 -0.72 -8.00 13.90
CA ALA A 148 -1.29 -6.77 13.37
C ALA A 148 -2.57 -6.34 14.11
N LEU A 149 -3.51 -7.26 14.33
CA LEU A 149 -4.75 -7.00 15.07
C LEU A 149 -4.45 -6.55 16.51
N LYS A 150 -3.53 -7.22 17.20
CA LYS A 150 -3.07 -6.82 18.55
C LYS A 150 -2.49 -5.41 18.56
N ARG A 151 -1.73 -5.01 17.54
CA ARG A 151 -1.18 -3.65 17.41
C ARG A 151 -2.25 -2.57 17.20
N LEU A 152 -3.42 -2.94 16.69
CA LEU A 152 -4.59 -2.06 16.56
C LEU A 152 -5.51 -2.12 17.80
N GLY A 153 -5.14 -2.94 18.79
CA GLY A 153 -5.95 -3.20 19.98
C GLY A 153 -7.24 -3.95 19.69
N ILE A 154 -7.29 -4.71 18.60
CA ILE A 154 -8.35 -5.67 18.30
C ILE A 154 -8.00 -6.96 19.05
N ALA A 155 -8.93 -7.43 19.88
CA ALA A 155 -8.77 -8.69 20.58
C ALA A 155 -8.89 -9.83 19.57
N VAL A 156 -7.89 -10.71 19.57
CA VAL A 156 -7.90 -11.95 18.80
C VAL A 156 -8.16 -13.05 19.81
N PRO A 157 -9.29 -13.79 19.73
CA PRO A 157 -9.51 -14.93 20.61
C PRO A 157 -8.31 -15.87 20.53
N ALA A 158 -7.82 -16.33 21.68
CA ALA A 158 -6.87 -17.41 21.67
C ALA A 158 -7.57 -18.60 21.01
N THR A 159 -6.93 -19.20 20.01
CA THR A 159 -7.36 -20.51 19.53
C THR A 159 -7.60 -21.39 20.75
N LEU A 160 -8.77 -22.03 20.81
CA LEU A 160 -9.02 -23.10 21.77
C LEU A 160 -7.91 -24.13 21.54
N ASP A 161 -6.98 -24.23 22.49
CA ASP A 161 -5.92 -25.24 22.50
C ASP A 161 -6.51 -26.66 22.47
#